data_AF-A0A3B9VF17-F1
#
_entry.id   AF-A0A3B9VF17-F1
#
_cell.length_a   1.000
_cell.length_b   1.000
_cell.length_c   1.000
_cell.angle_alpha   90.00
_cell.angle_beta   90.00
_cell.angle_gamma   90.00
#
_symmetry.space_group_name_H-M   'P 1'
#
loop_
_entity.id
_entity.type
_entity.pdbx_description
1 polymer ?
#
loop_
_entity_poly.entity_id
_entity_poly.type
_entity_poly.pdbx_seq_one_letter_code
_entity_poly.pdbx_strand_id
1 'polypeptide(L)'
;MKIYLNKQTHYNLENLKHRYKCLEDLEIKEFERDLGSLISDDLDNVYCQLKERETLNFYLRSPQQISYLAKQIARDFSDNSATLRLSLSELLMNSLEHGNLKIDSNTKNEMISAGSYYDLLEHLVESNNNKFIEVEYKLNEPKEIRIKDQGEGFCYQHYINANDIEDNATYSGRGIQIASVELPKNKATFKYHEGGTKLIIQFD
;
A
#
# COMPACT_ATOMS: atom_id res chain seq x y z
N MET A 1 0.79 -7.99 -14.55
CA MET A 1 0.25 -7.98 -13.19
C MET A 1 -1.25 -8.14 -13.22
N LYS A 2 -1.78 -9.02 -12.38
CA LYS A 2 -3.22 -9.28 -12.17
C LYS A 2 -3.54 -9.22 -10.68
N ILE A 3 -4.81 -8.99 -10.34
CA ILE A 3 -5.31 -9.16 -8.96
C ILE A 3 -6.05 -10.49 -8.88
N TYR A 4 -5.63 -11.37 -7.99
CA TYR A 4 -6.31 -12.65 -7.76
C TYR A 4 -7.08 -12.65 -6.46
N LEU A 5 -8.37 -12.93 -6.54
CA LEU A 5 -9.24 -13.12 -5.38
C LEU A 5 -9.42 -14.61 -5.09
N ASN A 6 -9.16 -14.99 -3.84
CA ASN A 6 -9.39 -16.36 -3.38
C ASN A 6 -10.90 -16.71 -3.40
N LYS A 7 -11.25 -17.76 -4.16
CA LYS A 7 -12.62 -18.26 -4.39
C LYS A 7 -13.38 -18.72 -3.13
N GLN A 8 -12.75 -18.90 -1.98
CA GLN A 8 -13.42 -19.33 -0.74
C GLN A 8 -14.49 -18.35 -0.20
N THR A 9 -14.74 -17.24 -0.88
CA THR A 9 -15.66 -16.18 -0.47
C THR A 9 -17.07 -16.41 -1.04
N HIS A 10 -18.10 -16.53 -0.18
CA HIS A 10 -19.50 -16.76 -0.59
C HIS A 10 -20.23 -15.53 -1.20
N TYR A 11 -19.50 -14.58 -1.78
CA TYR A 11 -20.07 -13.31 -2.26
C TYR A 11 -20.24 -13.26 -3.78
N ASN A 12 -21.26 -12.53 -4.24
CA ASN A 12 -21.49 -12.25 -5.65
C ASN A 12 -20.56 -11.11 -6.13
N LEU A 13 -19.38 -11.48 -6.61
CA LEU A 13 -18.36 -10.53 -7.08
C LEU A 13 -18.81 -9.72 -8.31
N GLU A 14 -19.65 -10.29 -9.18
CA GLU A 14 -20.10 -9.60 -10.40
C GLU A 14 -20.85 -8.30 -10.06
N ASN A 15 -21.63 -8.29 -8.98
CA ASN A 15 -22.26 -7.07 -8.49
C ASN A 15 -21.22 -6.02 -8.05
N LEU A 16 -20.21 -6.45 -7.28
CA LEU A 16 -19.15 -5.55 -6.81
C LEU A 16 -18.34 -4.95 -7.96
N LYS A 17 -18.02 -5.74 -8.99
CA LYS A 17 -17.30 -5.26 -10.19
C LYS A 17 -18.05 -4.18 -10.96
N HIS A 18 -19.38 -4.25 -10.99
CA HIS A 18 -20.19 -3.19 -11.60
C HIS A 18 -20.18 -1.89 -10.79
N ARG A 19 -19.88 -1.96 -9.49
CA ARG A 19 -19.94 -0.82 -8.57
C ARG A 19 -18.57 -0.18 -8.30
N TYR A 20 -17.49 -0.95 -8.40
CA TYR A 20 -16.13 -0.53 -8.01
C TYR A 20 -15.13 -0.80 -9.14
N LYS A 21 -14.54 0.28 -9.67
CA LYS A 21 -13.58 0.25 -10.77
C LYS A 21 -12.28 -0.49 -10.41
N CYS A 22 -11.87 -0.47 -9.14
CA CYS A 22 -10.68 -1.18 -8.67
C CYS A 22 -10.79 -2.70 -8.86
N LEU A 23 -12.02 -3.21 -9.04
CA LEU A 23 -12.32 -4.63 -9.20
C LEU A 23 -12.46 -5.06 -10.66
N GLU A 24 -12.46 -4.13 -11.62
CA GLU A 24 -12.64 -4.44 -13.05
C GLU A 24 -11.64 -5.50 -13.52
N ASP A 25 -10.38 -5.38 -13.11
CA ASP A 25 -9.27 -6.25 -13.54
C ASP A 25 -9.05 -7.47 -12.61
N LEU A 26 -9.95 -7.69 -11.63
CA LEU A 26 -9.78 -8.74 -10.63
C LEU A 26 -10.25 -10.09 -11.16
N GLU A 27 -9.40 -11.11 -11.05
CA GLU A 27 -9.66 -12.49 -11.46
C GLU A 27 -9.92 -13.38 -10.24
N ILE A 28 -11.02 -14.14 -10.25
CA ILE A 28 -11.28 -15.13 -9.20
C ILE A 28 -10.47 -16.39 -9.51
N LYS A 29 -9.72 -16.87 -8.51
CA LYS A 29 -9.00 -18.14 -8.61
C LYS A 29 -9.17 -18.96 -7.35
N GLU A 30 -9.25 -20.27 -7.57
CA GLU A 30 -9.06 -21.25 -6.50
C GLU A 30 -7.57 -21.56 -6.43
N PHE A 31 -7.03 -21.56 -5.22
CA PHE A 31 -5.62 -21.81 -5.00
C PHE A 31 -5.46 -23.15 -4.32
N GLU A 32 -4.65 -24.03 -4.90
CA GLU A 32 -4.27 -25.30 -4.28
C GLU A 32 -3.20 -25.12 -3.20
N ARG A 33 -2.37 -24.08 -3.34
CA ARG A 33 -1.34 -23.68 -2.37
C ARG A 33 -1.91 -22.73 -1.33
N ASP A 34 -1.31 -22.71 -0.15
CA ASP A 34 -1.66 -21.70 0.86
C ASP A 34 -1.29 -20.29 0.40
N LEU A 35 -2.04 -19.32 0.89
CA LEU A 35 -1.92 -17.93 0.45
C LEU A 35 -0.55 -17.33 0.78
N GLY A 36 0.04 -17.68 1.93
CA GLY A 36 1.36 -17.18 2.33
C GLY A 36 2.45 -17.62 1.36
N SER A 37 2.41 -18.88 0.93
CA SER A 37 3.33 -19.41 -0.05
C SER A 37 3.19 -18.74 -1.43
N LEU A 38 1.96 -18.44 -1.87
CA LEU A 38 1.74 -17.70 -3.12
C LEU A 38 2.32 -16.28 -3.04
N ILE A 39 2.04 -15.57 -1.94
CA ILE A 39 2.59 -14.22 -1.71
C ILE A 39 4.11 -14.25 -1.68
N SER A 40 4.71 -15.28 -1.07
CA SER A 40 6.17 -15.47 -0.97
C SER A 40 6.83 -15.67 -2.35
N ASP A 41 6.17 -16.37 -3.27
CA ASP A 41 6.81 -16.82 -4.51
C ASP A 41 6.49 -15.95 -5.73
N ASP A 42 5.40 -15.18 -5.70
CA ASP A 42 4.92 -14.40 -6.84
C ASP A 42 4.88 -12.90 -6.51
N LEU A 43 5.88 -12.19 -7.07
CA LEU A 43 6.01 -10.73 -6.98
C LEU A 43 5.32 -9.99 -8.13
N ASP A 44 4.82 -10.72 -9.13
CA ASP A 44 4.25 -10.18 -10.37
C ASP A 44 2.73 -10.00 -10.30
N ASN A 45 2.07 -10.61 -9.31
CA ASN A 45 0.63 -10.52 -9.11
C ASN A 45 0.26 -10.14 -7.68
N VAL A 46 -0.91 -9.52 -7.52
CA VAL A 46 -1.44 -9.16 -6.21
C VAL A 46 -2.47 -10.19 -5.80
N TYR A 47 -2.32 -10.75 -4.60
CA TYR A 47 -3.28 -11.66 -4.03
C TYR A 47 -4.20 -10.91 -3.08
N CYS A 48 -5.48 -11.30 -3.05
CA CYS A 48 -6.45 -10.71 -2.15
C CYS A 48 -7.49 -11.70 -1.65
N GLN A 49 -8.14 -11.33 -0.56
CA GLN A 49 -9.26 -12.04 0.04
C GLN A 49 -10.39 -11.05 0.31
N LEU A 50 -11.63 -11.48 0.09
CA LEU A 50 -12.78 -10.71 0.51
C LEU A 50 -13.09 -11.07 1.97
N LYS A 51 -12.98 -10.08 2.84
CA LYS A 51 -13.46 -10.12 4.22
C LYS A 51 -14.94 -9.73 4.26
N GLU A 52 -15.53 -9.71 5.45
CA GLU A 52 -16.91 -9.30 5.65
C GLU A 52 -17.17 -7.85 5.19
N ARG A 53 -18.45 -7.53 4.94
CA ARG A 53 -18.94 -6.15 4.67
C ARG A 53 -18.29 -5.45 3.46
N GLU A 54 -18.00 -6.20 2.39
CA GLU A 54 -17.37 -5.66 1.17
C GLU A 54 -16.00 -5.02 1.45
N THR A 55 -15.21 -5.67 2.30
CA THR A 55 -13.82 -5.29 2.59
C THR A 55 -12.88 -6.24 1.87
N LEU A 56 -12.01 -5.72 1.00
CA LEU A 56 -10.96 -6.51 0.37
C LEU A 56 -9.67 -6.37 1.12
N ASN A 57 -8.95 -7.48 1.26
CA ASN A 57 -7.64 -7.50 1.89
C ASN A 57 -6.60 -7.90 0.86
N PHE A 58 -5.69 -7.00 0.54
CA PHE A 58 -4.61 -7.22 -0.44
C PHE A 58 -3.29 -7.44 0.28
N TYR A 59 -2.41 -8.20 -0.38
CA TYR A 59 -1.09 -8.54 0.15
C TYR A 59 -0.01 -8.12 -0.85
N LEU A 60 0.95 -7.30 -0.40
CA LEU A 60 1.97 -6.69 -1.25
C LEU A 60 3.38 -6.92 -0.69
N ARG A 61 4.34 -7.12 -1.59
CA ARG A 61 5.76 -7.33 -1.28
C ARG A 61 6.72 -6.56 -2.16
N SER A 62 6.26 -6.09 -3.33
CA SER A 62 7.12 -5.39 -4.29
C SER A 62 6.62 -3.97 -4.62
N PRO A 63 7.52 -3.06 -5.05
CA PRO A 63 7.15 -1.74 -5.54
C PRO A 63 6.18 -1.78 -6.72
N GLN A 64 6.31 -2.80 -7.58
CA GLN A 64 5.44 -3.00 -8.74
C GLN A 64 4.01 -3.30 -8.29
N GLN A 65 3.84 -4.19 -7.30
CA GLN A 65 2.54 -4.49 -6.69
C GLN A 65 1.94 -3.25 -6.01
N ILE A 66 2.75 -2.47 -5.30
CA ILE A 66 2.34 -1.22 -4.66
C ILE A 66 1.81 -0.22 -5.70
N SER A 67 2.61 0.06 -6.73
CA SER A 67 2.25 1.00 -7.80
C SER A 67 0.96 0.60 -8.50
N TYR A 68 0.81 -0.70 -8.76
CA TYR A 68 -0.38 -1.26 -9.40
C TYR A 68 -1.61 -1.15 -8.49
N LEU A 69 -1.55 -1.57 -7.22
CA LEU A 69 -2.69 -1.50 -6.31
C LEU A 69 -3.10 -0.05 -6.05
N ALA A 70 -2.14 0.85 -5.81
CA ALA A 70 -2.41 2.27 -5.60
C ALA A 70 -3.16 2.88 -6.79
N LYS A 71 -2.78 2.52 -8.02
CA LYS A 71 -3.51 2.91 -9.24
C LYS A 71 -4.93 2.36 -9.25
N GLN A 72 -5.13 1.08 -8.92
CA GLN A 72 -6.45 0.44 -8.94
C GLN A 72 -7.39 1.07 -7.91
N ILE A 73 -6.95 1.26 -6.66
CA ILE A 73 -7.75 1.90 -5.61
C ILE A 73 -8.09 3.35 -5.98
N ALA A 74 -7.13 4.12 -6.51
CA ALA A 74 -7.36 5.52 -6.82
C ALA A 74 -8.45 5.73 -7.91
N ARG A 75 -8.65 4.75 -8.81
CA ARG A 75 -9.72 4.78 -9.83
C ARG A 75 -11.13 4.78 -9.24
N ASP A 76 -11.31 4.30 -8.01
CA ASP A 76 -12.63 4.28 -7.33
C ASP A 76 -13.09 5.64 -6.81
N PHE A 77 -12.19 6.63 -6.79
CA PHE A 77 -12.49 7.97 -6.27
C PHE A 77 -12.70 8.97 -7.40
N SER A 78 -11.79 9.00 -8.37
CA SER A 78 -11.95 9.79 -9.59
C SER A 78 -11.02 9.30 -10.69
N ASP A 79 -11.37 9.56 -11.95
CA ASP A 79 -10.56 9.18 -13.11
C ASP A 79 -9.23 9.97 -13.21
N ASN A 80 -9.11 11.09 -12.48
CA ASN A 80 -7.92 11.97 -12.43
C ASN A 80 -7.24 12.00 -11.05
N SER A 81 -7.33 10.92 -10.29
CA SER A 81 -6.81 10.78 -8.93
C SER A 81 -5.27 10.62 -8.85
N ALA A 82 -4.51 11.33 -9.69
CA ALA A 82 -3.05 11.24 -9.73
C ALA A 82 -2.40 11.55 -8.37
N THR A 83 -2.97 12.50 -7.62
CA THR A 83 -2.49 12.91 -6.29
C THR A 83 -2.81 11.87 -5.21
N LEU A 84 -4.00 11.26 -5.25
CA LEU A 84 -4.36 10.14 -4.38
C LEU A 84 -3.48 8.92 -4.67
N ARG A 85 -3.30 8.57 -5.95
CA ARG A 85 -2.40 7.50 -6.37
C ARG A 85 -0.99 7.73 -5.84
N LEU A 86 -0.46 8.94 -6.00
CA LEU A 86 0.86 9.32 -5.48
C LEU A 86 0.91 9.14 -3.95
N SER A 87 -0.07 9.68 -3.23
CA SER A 87 -0.13 9.57 -1.77
C SER A 87 -0.17 8.12 -1.29
N LEU A 88 -1.00 7.28 -1.93
CA LEU A 88 -1.08 5.86 -1.61
C LEU A 88 0.23 5.14 -1.90
N SER A 89 0.84 5.39 -3.07
CA SER A 89 2.14 4.79 -3.42
C SER A 89 3.22 5.15 -2.40
N GLU A 90 3.31 6.42 -1.99
CA GLU A 90 4.28 6.88 -1.01
C GLU A 90 4.09 6.23 0.37
N LEU A 91 2.84 6.16 0.86
CA LEU A 91 2.54 5.55 2.15
C LEU A 91 2.79 4.04 2.16
N LEU A 92 2.47 3.36 1.06
CA LEU A 92 2.75 1.93 0.88
C LEU A 92 4.26 1.66 0.71
N MET A 93 4.98 2.50 -0.02
CA MET A 93 6.44 2.40 -0.12
C MET A 93 7.11 2.60 1.24
N ASN A 94 6.63 3.53 2.08
CA ASN A 94 7.13 3.66 3.45
C ASN A 94 6.90 2.38 4.26
N SER A 95 5.75 1.75 4.10
CA SER A 95 5.41 0.48 4.77
C SER A 95 6.35 -0.66 4.32
N LEU A 96 6.75 -0.67 3.03
CA LEU A 96 7.72 -1.63 2.50
C LEU A 96 9.13 -1.32 3.01
N GLU A 97 9.63 -0.13 2.69
CA GLU A 97 11.01 0.31 2.92
C GLU A 97 11.33 0.35 4.42
N HIS A 98 10.60 1.16 5.19
CA HIS A 98 10.88 1.36 6.61
C HIS A 98 10.31 0.22 7.46
N GLY A 99 9.08 -0.20 7.18
CA GLY A 99 8.41 -1.26 7.95
C GLY A 99 9.08 -2.62 7.73
N ASN A 100 8.89 -3.19 6.55
CA ASN A 100 9.29 -4.57 6.29
C ASN A 100 10.79 -4.75 6.03
N LEU A 101 11.41 -3.83 5.30
CA LEU A 101 12.80 -3.96 4.83
C LEU A 101 13.82 -3.21 5.70
N LYS A 102 13.37 -2.37 6.64
CA LYS A 102 14.22 -1.55 7.54
C LYS A 102 15.24 -0.66 6.82
N ILE A 103 14.89 -0.19 5.62
CA ILE A 103 15.68 0.81 4.89
C ILE A 103 15.34 2.16 5.49
N ASP A 104 16.25 2.78 6.22
CA ASP A 104 16.04 4.15 6.72
C ASP A 104 16.29 5.22 5.64
N SER A 105 15.90 6.45 5.96
CA SER A 105 16.04 7.61 5.07
C SER A 105 17.47 7.86 4.59
N ASN A 106 18.46 7.69 5.47
CA ASN A 106 19.87 7.94 5.16
C ASN A 106 20.39 6.88 4.19
N THR A 107 20.16 5.61 4.52
CA THR A 107 20.48 4.44 3.70
C THR A 107 19.83 4.57 2.32
N LYS A 108 18.54 4.95 2.26
CA LYS A 108 17.83 5.18 1.00
C LYS A 108 18.53 6.22 0.14
N ASN A 109 18.84 7.40 0.69
CA ASN A 109 19.47 8.49 -0.06
C ASN A 109 20.88 8.14 -0.54
N GLU A 110 21.65 7.44 0.29
CA GLU A 110 22.99 6.95 -0.06
C GLU A 110 22.92 5.96 -1.23
N MET A 111 22.02 4.98 -1.16
CA MET A 111 21.88 3.94 -2.20
C MET A 111 21.28 4.49 -3.50
N ILE A 112 20.38 5.48 -3.42
CA ILE A 112 19.90 6.21 -4.61
C ILE A 112 21.06 6.95 -5.26
N SER A 113 21.87 7.65 -4.47
CA SER A 113 23.03 8.40 -4.97
C SER A 113 24.11 7.50 -5.57
N ALA A 114 24.26 6.29 -5.03
CA ALA A 114 25.15 5.26 -5.56
C ALA A 114 24.57 4.48 -6.76
N GLY A 115 23.29 4.67 -7.10
CA GLY A 115 22.61 3.96 -8.17
C GLY A 115 22.27 2.49 -7.87
N SER A 116 22.46 2.04 -6.62
CA SER A 116 22.28 0.65 -6.18
C SER A 116 21.00 0.41 -5.38
N TYR A 117 20.10 1.40 -5.34
CA TYR A 117 18.86 1.34 -4.56
C TYR A 117 17.95 0.17 -4.95
N TYR A 118 17.77 -0.05 -6.25
CA TYR A 118 16.90 -1.12 -6.73
C TYR A 118 17.48 -2.51 -6.43
N ASP A 119 18.80 -2.67 -6.57
CA ASP A 119 19.49 -3.93 -6.24
C ASP A 119 19.36 -4.26 -4.74
N LEU A 120 19.52 -3.26 -3.87
CA LEU A 120 19.30 -3.42 -2.44
C LEU A 120 17.85 -3.83 -2.15
N LEU A 121 16.89 -3.18 -2.80
CA LEU A 121 15.48 -3.43 -2.58
C LEU A 121 15.09 -4.84 -3.02
N GLU A 122 15.54 -5.27 -4.20
CA GLU A 122 15.34 -6.65 -4.70
C GLU A 122 15.92 -7.68 -3.73
N HIS A 123 17.18 -7.49 -3.31
CA HIS A 123 17.84 -8.37 -2.35
C HIS A 123 17.10 -8.47 -1.01
N LEU A 124 16.60 -7.34 -0.49
CA LEU A 124 15.88 -7.31 0.79
C LEU A 124 14.47 -7.90 0.67
N VAL A 125 13.77 -7.72 -0.45
CA VAL A 125 12.46 -8.35 -0.71
C VAL A 125 12.58 -9.87 -0.74
N GLU A 126 13.64 -10.39 -1.36
CA GLU A 126 13.96 -11.82 -1.39
C GLU A 126 14.33 -12.34 0.01
N SER A 127 15.19 -11.62 0.73
CA SER A 127 15.66 -12.02 2.06
C SER A 127 14.58 -11.95 3.14
N ASN A 128 13.53 -11.15 2.93
CA ASN A 128 12.38 -11.00 3.83
C ASN A 128 11.10 -11.59 3.21
N ASN A 129 11.20 -12.79 2.62
CA ASN A 129 10.09 -13.37 1.85
C ASN A 129 8.83 -13.72 2.64
N ASN A 130 8.94 -13.82 3.96
CA ASN A 130 7.84 -14.03 4.88
C ASN A 130 7.13 -12.74 5.30
N LYS A 131 7.60 -11.57 4.87
CA LYS A 131 6.98 -10.27 5.17
C LYS A 131 6.21 -9.74 3.97
N PHE A 132 5.07 -9.14 4.23
CA PHE A 132 4.20 -8.46 3.30
C PHE A 132 3.49 -7.28 3.97
N ILE A 133 2.93 -6.40 3.16
CA ILE A 133 2.02 -5.34 3.61
C ILE A 133 0.61 -5.88 3.43
N GLU A 134 -0.20 -5.75 4.49
CA GLU A 134 -1.64 -6.00 4.44
C GLU A 134 -2.36 -4.68 4.15
N VAL A 135 -3.21 -4.67 3.12
CA VAL A 135 -4.02 -3.50 2.76
C VAL A 135 -5.50 -3.89 2.80
N GLU A 136 -6.20 -3.47 3.86
CA GLU A 136 -7.66 -3.60 3.93
C GLU A 136 -8.32 -2.40 3.25
N TYR A 137 -9.10 -2.63 2.21
CA TYR A 137 -9.90 -1.61 1.54
C TYR A 137 -11.38 -1.89 1.73
N LYS A 138 -12.05 -1.04 2.53
CA LYS A 138 -13.49 -1.05 2.71
C LYS A 138 -14.15 -0.28 1.56
N LEU A 139 -14.86 -0.99 0.71
CA LEU A 139 -15.47 -0.45 -0.51
C LEU A 139 -16.71 0.42 -0.23
N ASN A 140 -17.44 0.11 0.85
CA ASN A 140 -18.65 0.85 1.25
C ASN A 140 -18.36 2.07 2.11
N GLU A 141 -19.25 3.05 2.02
CA GLU A 141 -19.14 4.28 2.79
C GLU A 141 -19.29 4.08 4.32
N PRO A 142 -18.58 4.87 5.15
CA PRO A 142 -17.42 5.67 4.73
C PRO A 142 -16.30 4.74 4.25
N LYS A 143 -15.72 5.05 3.09
CA LYS A 143 -14.57 4.31 2.55
C LYS A 143 -13.39 4.46 3.50
N GLU A 144 -12.67 3.36 3.69
CA GLU A 144 -11.53 3.31 4.59
C GLU A 144 -10.45 2.41 4.00
N ILE A 145 -9.20 2.86 4.05
CA ILE A 145 -8.03 2.06 3.69
C ILE A 145 -7.20 1.89 4.95
N ARG A 146 -6.88 0.65 5.31
CA ARG A 146 -5.93 0.33 6.38
C ARG A 146 -4.71 -0.32 5.78
N ILE A 147 -3.55 0.22 6.08
CA ILE A 147 -2.26 -0.31 5.65
C ILE A 147 -1.57 -0.80 6.92
N LYS A 148 -1.07 -2.03 6.89
CA LYS A 148 -0.31 -2.61 8.00
C LYS A 148 0.95 -3.28 7.48
N ASP A 149 2.08 -2.89 8.05
CA ASP A 149 3.36 -3.56 7.85
C ASP A 149 3.72 -4.48 9.04
N GLN A 150 4.79 -5.24 8.88
CA GLN A 150 5.33 -6.20 9.86
C GLN A 150 6.66 -5.70 10.45
N GLY A 151 6.88 -4.39 10.45
CA GLY A 151 8.03 -3.73 11.03
C GLY A 151 7.92 -3.49 12.53
N GLU A 152 8.87 -2.72 13.05
CA GLU A 152 8.93 -2.34 14.48
C GLU A 152 8.20 -1.02 14.79
N GLY A 153 7.69 -0.35 13.76
CA GLY A 153 7.10 0.99 13.86
C GLY A 153 8.15 2.11 13.81
N PHE A 154 7.69 3.35 13.91
CA PHE A 154 8.54 4.54 13.87
C PHE A 154 7.87 5.75 14.54
N CYS A 155 8.66 6.74 14.95
CA CYS A 155 8.18 7.98 15.55
C CYS A 155 7.57 8.93 14.49
N TYR A 156 6.42 8.55 13.95
CA TYR A 156 5.75 9.25 12.85
C TYR A 156 5.35 10.70 13.15
N GLN A 157 5.20 11.07 14.43
CA GLN A 157 4.76 12.41 14.83
C GLN A 157 5.74 13.50 14.38
N HIS A 158 7.04 13.19 14.29
CA HIS A 158 8.05 14.14 13.81
C HIS A 158 7.87 14.51 12.34
N TYR A 159 7.29 13.62 11.54
CA TYR A 159 7.11 13.82 10.10
C TYR A 159 5.79 14.52 9.75
N ILE A 160 4.75 14.38 10.58
CA ILE A 160 3.45 15.05 10.36
C ILE A 160 3.54 16.55 10.66
N ASN A 161 4.33 16.95 11.67
CA ASN A 161 4.41 18.34 12.13
C ASN A 161 5.47 19.18 11.41
N ALA A 162 6.27 18.58 10.52
CA ALA A 162 7.25 19.30 9.71
C ALA A 162 6.52 20.07 8.60
N ASN A 163 6.11 21.29 8.89
CA ASN A 163 5.48 22.23 7.94
C ASN A 163 6.44 22.74 6.86
N ASP A 164 7.74 22.43 6.96
CA ASP A 164 8.75 22.94 6.04
C ASP A 164 9.00 21.95 4.90
N ILE A 165 8.24 22.15 3.81
CA ILE A 165 8.54 21.58 2.49
C ILE A 165 9.85 22.17 1.95
N GLU A 166 10.24 23.37 2.40
CA GLU A 166 11.35 24.15 1.86
C GLU A 166 12.75 23.71 2.35
N ASP A 167 12.90 23.15 3.55
CA ASP A 167 14.23 22.89 4.15
C ASP A 167 14.76 21.45 4.00
N ASN A 168 13.94 20.52 3.49
CA ASN A 168 14.36 19.13 3.31
C ASN A 168 14.92 18.90 1.89
N ALA A 169 16.21 19.20 1.72
CA ALA A 169 17.02 18.85 0.54
C ALA A 169 17.23 17.32 0.37
N THR A 170 16.70 16.51 1.28
CA THR A 170 16.70 15.04 1.24
C THR A 170 15.37 14.51 0.68
N TYR A 171 15.45 13.61 -0.29
CA TYR A 171 14.28 13.01 -0.97
C TYR A 171 13.41 12.14 -0.04
N SER A 172 13.98 11.67 1.07
CA SER A 172 13.33 10.82 2.07
C SER A 172 12.44 11.59 3.05
N GLY A 173 11.24 11.09 3.33
CA GLY A 173 10.31 11.68 4.32
C GLY A 173 9.21 12.57 3.74
N ARG A 174 9.28 12.90 2.44
CA ARG A 174 8.21 13.64 1.75
C ARG A 174 6.93 12.84 1.57
N GLY A 175 6.98 11.51 1.59
CA GLY A 175 5.78 10.69 1.38
C GLY A 175 4.64 10.99 2.36
N ILE A 176 4.95 11.15 3.65
CA ILE A 176 3.98 11.53 4.69
C ILE A 176 3.49 12.97 4.49
N GLN A 177 4.37 13.88 4.06
CA GLN A 177 4.04 15.28 3.78
C GLN A 177 3.17 15.43 2.52
N ILE A 178 3.47 14.70 1.45
CA ILE A 178 2.65 14.61 0.24
C ILE A 178 1.26 14.11 0.64
N ALA A 179 1.19 13.03 1.41
CA ALA A 179 -0.09 12.52 1.91
C ALA A 179 -0.84 13.54 2.77
N SER A 180 -0.16 14.30 3.63
CA SER A 180 -0.80 15.32 4.48
C SER A 180 -1.35 16.51 3.71
N VAL A 181 -0.75 16.85 2.56
CA VAL A 181 -1.22 17.92 1.68
C VAL A 181 -2.28 17.44 0.70
N GLU A 182 -2.12 16.24 0.13
CA GLU A 182 -2.94 15.77 -0.99
C GLU A 182 -4.19 14.98 -0.56
N LEU A 183 -4.16 14.25 0.56
CA LEU A 183 -5.33 13.50 1.03
C LEU A 183 -6.51 14.42 1.41
N PRO A 184 -6.31 15.57 2.09
CA PRO A 184 -7.41 16.49 2.38
C PRO A 184 -8.13 17.01 1.12
N LYS A 185 -7.40 17.18 0.01
CA LYS A 185 -8.00 17.57 -1.29
C LYS A 185 -8.94 16.51 -1.85
N ASN A 186 -8.79 15.26 -1.40
CA ASN A 186 -9.65 14.12 -1.72
C ASN A 186 -10.66 13.82 -0.60
N LYS A 187 -10.90 14.78 0.31
CA LYS A 187 -11.75 14.61 1.51
C LYS A 187 -11.33 13.41 2.35
N ALA A 188 -10.03 13.21 2.48
CA ALA A 188 -9.47 12.12 3.23
C ALA A 188 -8.54 12.62 4.33
N THR A 189 -8.55 11.90 5.45
CA THR A 189 -7.60 12.10 6.55
C THR A 189 -6.88 10.79 6.82
N PHE A 190 -5.70 10.84 7.43
CA PHE A 190 -4.99 9.63 7.84
C PHE A 190 -4.42 9.74 9.25
N LYS A 191 -4.29 8.59 9.91
CA LYS A 191 -3.69 8.47 11.25
C LYS A 191 -2.88 7.18 11.36
N TYR A 192 -1.71 7.28 12.00
CA TYR A 192 -0.93 6.12 12.41
C TYR A 192 -1.39 5.59 13.77
N HIS A 193 -1.27 4.29 13.94
CA HIS A 193 -1.64 3.47 15.09
C HIS A 193 -0.57 2.40 15.32
N GLU A 194 -0.68 1.64 16.42
CA GLU A 194 0.21 0.48 16.71
C GLU A 194 1.71 0.85 16.61
N GLY A 195 2.10 2.01 17.17
CA GLY A 195 3.48 2.47 17.14
C GLY A 195 4.01 2.89 15.76
N GLY A 196 3.14 3.08 14.78
CA GLY A 196 3.50 3.46 13.40
C GLY A 196 3.44 2.31 12.38
N THR A 197 3.15 1.08 12.82
CA THR A 197 3.02 -0.10 11.94
C THR A 197 1.66 -0.21 11.24
N LYS A 198 0.70 0.61 11.66
CA LYS A 198 -0.65 0.63 11.10
C LYS A 198 -1.05 2.04 10.75
N LEU A 199 -1.54 2.22 9.54
CA LEU A 199 -2.05 3.48 9.02
C LEU A 199 -3.52 3.30 8.63
N ILE A 200 -4.37 4.23 9.03
CA ILE A 200 -5.78 4.26 8.63
C ILE A 200 -6.03 5.55 7.86
N ILE A 201 -6.54 5.44 6.63
CA ILE A 201 -6.98 6.54 5.78
C ILE A 201 -8.51 6.48 5.72
N GLN A 202 -9.18 7.54 6.14
CA GLN A 202 -10.64 7.65 6.17
C GLN A 202 -11.08 8.71 5.17
N PHE A 203 -12.09 8.39 4.37
CA PHE A 203 -12.69 9.29 3.39
C PHE A 203 -14.08 9.74 3.89
N ASP A 204 -14.37 11.03 3.74
CA ASP A 204 -15.66 11.66 4.14
C ASP A 204 -16.75 11.54 3.06
#